data_AF-A0A2I2DW46-F1
#
_entry.id   AF-A0A2I2DW46-F1
#
_cell.length_a   1.000
_cell.length_b   1.000
_cell.length_c   1.000
_cell.angle_alpha   90.00
_cell.angle_beta   90.00
_cell.angle_gamma   90.00
#
_symmetry.space_group_name_H-M   'P 1'
#
loop_
_entity.id
_entity.type
_entity.pdbx_description
1 polymer ?
#
loop_
_entity_poly.entity_id
_entity_poly.type
_entity_poly.pdbx_seq_one_letter_code
_entity_poly.pdbx_strand_id
1 'polypeptide(L)'
;MIFIIYNTYDIVYFRRNLQKKNVMDNFRYRPKDNFIQEASLDDLLTLTKNWENDLIFYNKDLKFLQQLIEVHFVKLLLYGSASEFRDLQNDIKISIVQCEILLKQTPVITKRLTLLIDEPYKYNAYILRNNYELFEDDCSHYIETVKIIRLLAFSMLKNILEEEKPQYFWKFN
;
A
#
# COMPACT_ATOMS: atom_id res chain seq x y z
N MET A 1 -21.24 -9.98 9.82
CA MET A 1 -20.27 -9.27 10.66
C MET A 1 -19.15 -10.26 10.97
N ILE A 2 -18.04 -10.20 10.22
CA ILE A 2 -16.92 -11.15 10.39
C ILE A 2 -15.71 -10.31 10.78
N PHE A 3 -15.38 -10.35 12.07
CA PHE A 3 -14.09 -9.94 12.60
C PHE A 3 -13.08 -11.02 12.18
N ILE A 4 -12.09 -10.65 11.36
CA ILE A 4 -10.93 -11.52 11.11
C ILE A 4 -9.74 -10.90 11.86
N ILE A 5 -9.44 -11.50 13.00
CA ILE A 5 -8.25 -11.23 13.80
C ILE A 5 -7.11 -11.98 13.11
N TYR A 6 -6.15 -11.28 12.51
CA TYR A 6 -4.88 -11.87 12.12
C TYR A 6 -3.77 -11.49 13.09
N ASN A 7 -2.97 -12.51 13.35
CA ASN A 7 -2.00 -12.67 14.42
C ASN A 7 -0.91 -11.59 14.39
N THR A 8 -0.78 -10.85 15.48
CA THR A 8 -0.09 -9.56 15.60
C THR A 8 1.42 -9.63 15.84
N TYR A 9 2.05 -10.81 15.88
CA TYR A 9 3.38 -10.93 16.49
C TYR A 9 4.56 -10.49 15.60
N ASP A 10 4.48 -10.61 14.27
CA ASP A 10 5.63 -10.26 13.41
C ASP A 10 5.61 -8.80 12.91
N ILE A 11 4.41 -8.23 12.72
CA ILE A 11 4.25 -6.77 12.56
C ILE A 11 4.75 -6.04 13.82
N VAL A 12 4.62 -6.64 15.01
CA VAL A 12 5.07 -6.04 16.28
C VAL A 12 6.60 -5.87 16.36
N TYR A 13 7.40 -6.72 15.72
CA TYR A 13 8.86 -6.60 15.78
C TYR A 13 9.38 -5.43 14.93
N PHE A 14 8.81 -5.20 13.75
CA PHE A 14 9.11 -4.02 12.93
C PHE A 14 8.46 -2.74 13.50
N ARG A 15 7.25 -2.85 14.06
CA ARG A 15 6.53 -1.75 14.74
C ARG A 15 7.26 -1.26 15.99
N ARG A 16 7.97 -2.12 16.72
CA ARG A 16 8.82 -1.73 17.88
C ARG A 16 10.00 -0.84 17.49
N ASN A 17 10.57 -1.02 16.31
CA ASN A 17 11.68 -0.19 15.83
C ASN A 17 11.21 1.16 15.26
N LEU A 18 9.96 1.27 14.80
CA LEU A 18 9.34 2.53 14.38
C LEU A 18 8.74 3.33 15.55
N GLN A 19 8.33 2.69 16.65
CA GLN A 19 7.73 3.35 17.82
C GLN A 19 8.71 4.18 18.68
N LYS A 20 10.02 4.21 18.37
CA LYS A 20 10.97 5.09 19.06
C LYS A 20 11.02 6.53 18.52
N LYS A 21 10.14 6.91 17.58
CA LYS A 21 9.98 8.31 17.18
C LYS A 21 8.52 8.58 16.79
N ASN A 22 7.86 9.48 17.53
CA ASN A 22 6.55 10.07 17.21
C ASN A 22 6.58 10.77 15.83
N VAL A 23 6.51 10.00 14.74
CA VAL A 23 6.60 10.51 13.35
C VAL A 23 5.41 10.06 12.50
N MET A 24 4.51 9.23 13.03
CA MET A 24 3.46 8.58 12.22
C MET A 24 2.22 9.43 11.90
N ASP A 25 2.15 10.69 12.30
CA ASP A 25 0.96 11.53 12.10
C ASP A 25 0.91 12.28 10.74
N ASN A 26 1.91 12.18 9.87
CA ASN A 26 2.06 13.07 8.70
C ASN A 26 2.43 12.36 7.37
N PHE A 27 1.73 11.28 7.00
CA PHE A 27 2.04 10.52 5.76
C PHE A 27 1.00 10.64 4.63
N ARG A 28 0.06 11.57 4.73
CA ARG A 28 -0.88 11.88 3.65
C ARG A 28 -0.16 12.63 2.51
N TYR A 29 -0.69 12.60 1.28
CA TYR A 29 -0.22 13.43 0.14
C TYR A 29 -0.29 14.95 0.42
N ARG A 30 -0.94 15.33 1.53
CA ARG A 30 -1.18 16.67 2.05
C ARG A 30 -1.12 16.66 3.60
N PRO A 31 -0.89 17.79 4.29
CA PRO A 31 -0.95 17.84 5.76
C PRO A 31 -2.29 17.35 6.31
N LYS A 32 -2.28 16.68 7.48
CA LYS A 32 -3.48 16.28 8.24
C LYS A 32 -4.16 17.52 8.81
N ASP A 33 -4.89 18.22 7.94
CA ASP A 33 -5.62 19.44 8.22
C ASP A 33 -7.07 19.30 7.75
N ASN A 34 -7.90 20.28 8.09
CA ASN A 34 -9.36 20.34 7.90
C ASN A 34 -9.83 20.29 6.44
N PHE A 35 -8.96 20.10 5.45
CA PHE A 35 -9.38 20.12 4.05
C PHE A 35 -10.39 19.02 3.68
N ILE A 36 -10.43 17.83 4.31
CA ILE A 36 -11.57 16.92 4.07
C ILE A 36 -12.89 17.53 4.55
N GLN A 37 -12.87 18.38 5.56
CA GLN A 37 -14.04 19.08 6.08
C GLN A 37 -14.39 20.32 5.24
N GLU A 38 -13.41 21.00 4.69
CA GLU A 38 -13.56 22.29 4.00
C GLU A 38 -13.62 22.19 2.47
N ALA A 39 -13.05 21.15 1.86
CA ALA A 39 -12.97 21.00 0.41
C ALA A 39 -14.35 20.86 -0.24
N SER A 40 -14.47 21.29 -1.50
CA SER A 40 -15.71 21.07 -2.26
C SER A 40 -15.95 19.58 -2.51
N LEU A 41 -17.21 19.19 -2.77
CA LEU A 41 -17.51 17.79 -3.08
C LEU A 41 -16.89 17.35 -4.41
N ASP A 42 -16.71 18.28 -5.36
CA ASP A 42 -16.00 18.03 -6.62
C ASP A 42 -14.50 17.79 -6.40
N ASP A 43 -13.88 18.49 -5.46
CA ASP A 43 -12.49 18.24 -5.06
C ASP A 43 -12.35 16.85 -4.43
N LEU A 44 -13.29 16.45 -3.57
CA LEU A 44 -13.30 15.11 -2.99
C LEU A 44 -13.52 14.01 -4.04
N LEU A 45 -14.36 14.25 -5.05
CA LEU A 45 -14.51 13.34 -6.19
C LEU A 45 -13.20 13.21 -6.98
N THR A 46 -12.54 14.32 -7.26
CA THR A 46 -11.25 14.34 -7.95
C THR A 46 -10.19 13.60 -7.15
N LEU A 47 -10.13 13.84 -5.85
CA LEU A 47 -9.23 13.14 -4.94
C LEU A 47 -9.52 11.63 -4.90
N THR A 48 -10.79 11.23 -4.90
CA THR A 48 -11.17 9.80 -4.94
C THR A 48 -10.65 9.11 -6.20
N LYS A 49 -10.78 9.77 -7.36
CA LYS A 49 -10.27 9.25 -8.64
C LYS A 49 -8.75 9.12 -8.64
N ASN A 50 -8.04 10.07 -8.02
CA ASN A 50 -6.59 9.99 -7.89
C ASN A 50 -6.20 8.78 -7.01
N TRP A 51 -6.87 8.59 -5.87
CA TRP A 51 -6.66 7.41 -5.03
C TRP A 51 -6.95 6.10 -5.78
N GLU A 52 -8.04 6.03 -6.55
CA GLU A 52 -8.36 4.85 -7.37
C GLU A 52 -7.23 4.52 -8.36
N ASN A 53 -6.73 5.54 -9.08
CA ASN A 53 -5.63 5.36 -10.03
C ASN A 53 -4.34 4.87 -9.34
N ASP A 54 -3.99 5.47 -8.21
CA ASP A 54 -2.81 5.07 -7.43
C ASP A 54 -2.95 3.63 -6.91
N LEU A 55 -4.12 3.27 -6.37
CA LEU A 55 -4.40 1.91 -5.92
C LEU A 55 -4.30 0.89 -7.07
N ILE A 56 -4.86 1.20 -8.25
CA ILE A 56 -4.74 0.33 -9.44
C ILE A 56 -3.26 0.15 -9.82
N PHE A 57 -2.50 1.24 -9.82
CA PHE A 57 -1.07 1.21 -10.13
C PHE A 57 -0.30 0.32 -9.14
N TYR A 58 -0.45 0.56 -7.85
CA TYR A 58 0.24 -0.20 -6.80
C TYR A 58 -0.19 -1.67 -6.75
N ASN A 59 -1.46 -1.98 -7.04
CA ASN A 59 -1.90 -3.38 -7.13
C ASN A 59 -1.18 -4.13 -8.27
N LYS A 60 -1.07 -3.50 -9.44
CA LYS A 60 -0.35 -4.08 -10.58
C LYS A 60 1.15 -4.22 -10.28
N ASP A 61 1.73 -3.21 -9.64
CA ASP A 61 3.14 -3.20 -9.22
C ASP A 61 3.45 -4.33 -8.22
N LEU A 62 2.61 -4.52 -7.20
CA LEU A 62 2.75 -5.62 -6.24
C LEU A 62 2.57 -7.00 -6.89
N LYS A 63 1.60 -7.16 -7.81
CA LYS A 63 1.41 -8.41 -8.55
C LYS A 63 2.62 -8.73 -9.42
N PHE A 64 3.22 -7.71 -10.04
CA PHE A 64 4.46 -7.86 -10.78
C PHE A 64 5.63 -8.25 -9.85
N LEU A 65 5.77 -7.59 -8.70
CA LEU A 65 6.81 -7.93 -7.73
C LEU A 65 6.66 -9.35 -7.19
N GLN A 66 5.42 -9.79 -6.93
CA GLN A 66 5.15 -11.16 -6.53
C GLN A 66 5.70 -12.16 -7.56
N GLN A 67 5.39 -11.94 -8.84
CA GLN A 67 5.89 -12.78 -9.93
C GLN A 67 7.41 -12.74 -10.04
N LEU A 68 8.02 -11.56 -9.93
CA LEU A 68 9.47 -11.40 -10.00
C LEU A 68 10.17 -12.19 -8.88
N ILE A 69 9.66 -12.08 -7.66
CA ILE A 69 10.15 -12.82 -6.49
C ILE A 69 9.98 -14.33 -6.67
N GLU A 70 8.86 -14.77 -7.23
CA GLU A 70 8.61 -16.18 -7.55
C GLU A 70 9.60 -16.72 -8.61
N VAL A 71 9.90 -15.95 -9.66
CA VAL A 71 10.89 -16.34 -10.69
C VAL A 71 12.28 -16.49 -10.11
N HIS A 72 12.67 -15.62 -9.18
CA HIS A 72 13.98 -15.67 -8.53
C HIS A 72 14.00 -16.56 -7.28
N PHE A 73 12.92 -17.28 -6.97
CA PHE A 73 12.76 -18.01 -5.70
C PHE A 73 13.90 -18.98 -5.39
N VAL A 74 14.30 -19.81 -6.36
CA VAL A 74 15.38 -20.78 -6.16
C VAL A 74 16.69 -20.08 -5.81
N LYS A 75 16.98 -18.95 -6.46
CA LYS A 75 18.18 -18.15 -6.19
C LYS A 75 18.08 -17.44 -4.84
N LEU A 76 16.89 -16.91 -4.51
CA LEU A 76 16.60 -16.30 -3.20
C LEU A 76 16.81 -17.28 -2.04
N LEU A 77 16.50 -18.56 -2.23
CA LEU A 77 16.79 -19.59 -1.23
C LEU A 77 18.26 -19.97 -1.12
N LEU A 78 19.04 -19.85 -2.19
CA LEU A 78 20.47 -20.19 -2.21
C LEU A 78 21.35 -19.09 -1.61
N TYR A 79 20.96 -17.83 -1.80
CA TYR A 79 21.77 -16.66 -1.45
C TYR A 79 21.17 -15.82 -0.30
N GLY A 80 19.99 -16.19 0.21
CA GLY A 80 19.27 -15.41 1.23
C GLY A 80 18.66 -16.23 2.35
N SER A 81 18.05 -15.54 3.32
CA SER A 81 17.30 -16.16 4.41
C SER A 81 15.92 -16.62 3.93
N ALA A 82 15.68 -17.93 4.00
CA ALA A 82 14.40 -18.52 3.58
C ALA A 82 13.18 -17.99 4.39
N SER A 83 13.40 -17.55 5.64
CA SER A 83 12.33 -16.94 6.44
C SER A 83 11.99 -15.53 5.95
N GLU A 84 13.00 -14.68 5.75
CA GLU A 84 12.80 -13.31 5.28
C GLU A 84 12.10 -13.26 3.92
N PHE A 85 12.44 -14.20 3.03
CA PHE A 85 11.75 -14.34 1.76
C PHE A 85 10.26 -14.70 1.92
N ARG A 86 9.95 -15.64 2.82
CA ARG A 86 8.58 -16.08 3.06
C ARG A 86 7.74 -14.96 3.66
N ASP A 87 8.34 -14.19 4.57
CA ASP A 87 7.70 -13.03 5.19
C ASP A 87 7.39 -11.97 4.12
N LEU A 88 8.35 -11.64 3.25
CA LEU A 88 8.11 -10.71 2.13
C LEU A 88 7.00 -11.19 1.19
N GLN A 89 6.97 -12.49 0.84
CA GLN A 89 5.87 -13.03 0.02
C GLN A 89 4.50 -12.89 0.70
N ASN A 90 4.44 -13.12 2.01
CA ASN A 90 3.21 -12.97 2.77
C ASN A 90 2.78 -11.49 2.82
N ASP A 91 3.71 -10.58 3.07
CA ASP A 91 3.45 -9.13 3.10
C ASP A 91 2.92 -8.63 1.75
N ILE A 92 3.48 -9.10 0.63
CA ILE A 92 2.99 -8.79 -0.71
C ILE A 92 1.56 -9.30 -0.90
N LYS A 93 1.28 -10.57 -0.54
CA LYS A 93 -0.06 -11.16 -0.67
C LYS A 93 -1.09 -10.41 0.16
N ILE A 94 -0.76 -10.09 1.42
CA ILE A 94 -1.63 -9.32 2.31
C ILE A 94 -1.89 -7.94 1.71
N SER A 95 -0.86 -7.26 1.22
CA SER A 95 -0.98 -5.92 0.63
C SER A 95 -1.81 -5.91 -0.65
N ILE A 96 -1.73 -6.94 -1.49
CA ILE A 96 -2.61 -7.11 -2.64
C ILE A 96 -4.08 -7.19 -2.20
N VAL A 97 -4.37 -8.02 -1.18
CA VAL A 97 -5.74 -8.15 -0.65
C VAL A 97 -6.24 -6.83 -0.05
N GLN A 98 -5.40 -6.12 0.71
CA GLN A 98 -5.73 -4.80 1.25
C GLN A 98 -6.06 -3.80 0.15
N CYS A 99 -5.26 -3.77 -0.91
CA CYS A 99 -5.52 -2.92 -2.07
C CYS A 99 -6.86 -3.24 -2.74
N GLU A 100 -7.18 -4.53 -2.90
CA GLU A 100 -8.46 -4.96 -3.48
C GLU A 100 -9.66 -4.58 -2.60
N ILE A 101 -9.49 -4.51 -1.28
CA ILE A 101 -10.51 -4.00 -0.36
C ILE A 101 -10.71 -2.50 -0.57
N LEU A 102 -9.61 -1.71 -0.60
CA LEU A 102 -9.68 -0.26 -0.82
C LEU A 102 -10.29 0.08 -2.18
N LEU A 103 -9.89 -0.63 -3.24
CA LEU A 103 -10.47 -0.48 -4.57
C LEU A 103 -11.99 -0.75 -4.58
N LYS A 104 -12.48 -1.74 -3.82
CA LYS A 104 -13.93 -1.99 -3.70
C LYS A 104 -14.67 -0.87 -2.97
N GLN A 105 -13.99 -0.09 -2.13
CA GLN A 105 -14.59 1.05 -1.42
C GLN A 105 -14.68 2.31 -2.31
N THR A 106 -13.75 2.50 -3.26
CA THR A 106 -13.73 3.67 -4.16
C THR A 106 -15.06 3.94 -4.90
N PRO A 107 -15.75 2.96 -5.54
CA PRO A 107 -17.03 3.25 -6.20
C PRO A 107 -18.16 3.55 -5.21
N VAL A 108 -18.09 3.01 -3.99
CA VAL A 108 -19.09 3.27 -2.93
C VAL A 108 -18.99 4.72 -2.47
N ILE A 109 -17.77 5.21 -2.25
CA ILE A 109 -17.50 6.60 -1.85
C ILE A 109 -17.89 7.56 -2.98
N THR A 110 -17.47 7.26 -4.21
CA THR A 110 -17.80 8.06 -5.40
C THR A 110 -19.32 8.22 -5.57
N LYS A 111 -20.07 7.11 -5.43
CA LYS A 111 -21.53 7.14 -5.50
C LYS A 111 -22.14 8.02 -4.39
N ARG A 112 -21.64 7.92 -3.16
CA ARG A 112 -22.14 8.73 -2.03
C ARG A 112 -21.86 10.21 -2.20
N LEU A 113 -20.68 10.57 -2.71
CA LEU A 113 -20.33 11.96 -3.04
C LEU A 113 -21.24 12.51 -4.14
N THR A 114 -21.47 11.73 -5.20
CA THR A 114 -22.37 12.11 -6.30
C THR A 114 -23.79 12.35 -5.80
N LEU A 115 -24.33 11.43 -4.99
CA LEU A 115 -25.66 11.59 -4.39
C LEU A 115 -25.78 12.83 -3.49
N LEU A 116 -24.71 13.19 -2.77
CA LEU A 116 -24.69 14.39 -1.94
C LEU A 116 -24.62 15.68 -2.78
N ILE A 117 -23.97 15.64 -3.95
CA ILE A 117 -23.96 16.75 -4.91
C ILE A 117 -25.36 16.94 -5.49
N ASP A 118 -26.01 15.85 -5.91
CA ASP A 118 -27.33 15.89 -6.54
C ASP A 118 -28.45 16.25 -5.52
N GLU A 119 -28.34 15.75 -4.28
CA GLU A 119 -29.37 15.90 -3.24
C GLU A 119 -28.76 16.38 -1.89
N PRO A 120 -28.27 17.63 -1.80
CA PRO A 120 -27.45 18.10 -0.66
C PRO A 120 -28.19 18.13 0.68
N TYR A 121 -29.52 18.26 0.68
CA TYR A 121 -30.32 18.30 1.90
C TYR A 121 -30.75 16.93 2.41
N LYS A 122 -30.55 15.87 1.63
CA LYS A 122 -31.04 14.51 1.96
C LYS A 122 -30.03 13.68 2.76
N TYR A 123 -28.75 14.03 2.67
CA TYR A 123 -27.65 13.24 3.23
C TYR A 123 -26.81 14.05 4.22
N ASN A 124 -26.31 13.38 5.26
CA ASN A 124 -25.46 14.00 6.25
C ASN A 124 -24.02 14.12 5.74
N ALA A 125 -23.66 15.32 5.27
CA ALA A 125 -22.33 15.63 4.75
C ALA A 125 -21.21 15.40 5.78
N TYR A 126 -21.44 15.69 7.05
CA TYR A 126 -20.45 15.51 8.11
C TYR A 126 -20.08 14.03 8.31
N ILE A 127 -21.09 13.15 8.34
CA ILE A 127 -20.86 11.70 8.44
C ILE A 127 -20.11 11.19 7.20
N LEU A 128 -20.44 11.68 6.00
CA LEU A 128 -19.74 11.30 4.78
C LEU A 128 -18.27 11.72 4.81
N ARG A 129 -17.98 12.96 5.21
CA ARG A 129 -16.62 13.50 5.28
C ARG A 129 -15.76 12.79 6.32
N ASN A 130 -16.33 12.43 7.48
CA ASN A 130 -15.60 11.63 8.48
C ASN A 130 -15.26 10.22 7.95
N ASN A 131 -16.20 9.59 7.26
CA ASN A 131 -15.92 8.29 6.63
C ASN A 131 -14.90 8.42 5.50
N TYR A 132 -14.92 9.53 4.77
CA TYR A 132 -13.95 9.83 3.72
C TYR A 132 -12.55 10.01 4.29
N GLU A 133 -12.41 10.70 5.42
CA GLU A 133 -11.12 10.88 6.08
C GLU A 133 -10.50 9.55 6.51
N LEU A 134 -11.30 8.63 7.05
CA LEU A 134 -10.82 7.28 7.39
C LEU A 134 -10.34 6.53 6.14
N PHE A 135 -11.06 6.64 5.02
CA PHE A 135 -10.62 6.07 3.75
C PHE A 135 -9.32 6.69 3.23
N GLU A 136 -9.15 8.00 3.35
CA GLU A 136 -7.90 8.70 2.97
C GLU A 136 -6.72 8.22 3.85
N ASP A 137 -6.95 8.04 5.14
CA ASP A 137 -5.97 7.50 6.08
C ASP A 137 -5.57 6.07 5.73
N ASP A 138 -6.54 5.20 5.43
CA ASP A 138 -6.28 3.82 5.04
C ASP A 138 -5.49 3.74 3.71
N CYS A 139 -5.83 4.59 2.73
CA CYS A 139 -5.09 4.66 1.46
C CYS A 139 -3.65 5.16 1.66
N SER A 140 -3.47 6.19 2.48
CA SER A 140 -2.15 6.76 2.78
C SER A 140 -1.27 5.73 3.49
N HIS A 141 -1.84 5.04 4.49
CA HIS A 141 -1.14 3.96 5.19
C HIS A 141 -0.73 2.84 4.24
N TYR A 142 -1.65 2.40 3.39
CA TYR A 142 -1.39 1.38 2.37
C TYR A 142 -0.21 1.76 1.46
N ILE A 143 -0.20 2.98 0.89
CA ILE A 143 0.88 3.41 -0.01
C ILE A 143 2.25 3.34 0.68
N GLU A 144 2.35 3.76 1.95
CA GLU A 144 3.60 3.67 2.70
C GLU A 144 4.02 2.23 2.94
N THR A 145 3.09 1.34 3.29
CA THR A 145 3.36 -0.10 3.40
C THR A 145 3.92 -0.65 2.09
N VAL A 146 3.32 -0.29 0.94
CA VAL A 146 3.81 -0.73 -0.37
C VAL A 146 5.21 -0.20 -0.66
N LYS A 147 5.51 1.07 -0.36
CA LYS A 147 6.86 1.61 -0.53
C LYS A 147 7.91 0.82 0.25
N ILE A 148 7.60 0.43 1.49
CA ILE A 148 8.49 -0.39 2.33
C ILE A 148 8.68 -1.78 1.71
N ILE A 149 7.59 -2.45 1.31
CA ILE A 149 7.65 -3.76 0.66
C ILE A 149 8.50 -3.73 -0.60
N ARG A 150 8.32 -2.70 -1.45
CA ARG A 150 9.13 -2.51 -2.65
C ARG A 150 10.62 -2.36 -2.34
N LEU A 151 10.95 -1.54 -1.34
CA LEU A 151 12.32 -1.33 -0.92
C LEU A 151 12.97 -2.65 -0.47
N LEU A 152 12.26 -3.43 0.33
CA LEU A 152 12.73 -4.74 0.80
C LEU A 152 12.92 -5.71 -0.37
N ALA A 153 11.94 -5.82 -1.26
CA ALA A 153 12.01 -6.67 -2.45
C ALA A 153 13.20 -6.33 -3.34
N PHE A 154 13.41 -5.04 -3.64
CA PHE A 154 14.53 -4.61 -4.46
C PHE A 154 15.88 -4.82 -3.79
N SER A 155 15.98 -4.63 -2.48
CA SER A 155 17.21 -4.91 -1.72
C SER A 155 17.59 -6.39 -1.82
N MET A 156 16.63 -7.30 -1.64
CA MET A 156 16.87 -8.74 -1.76
C MET A 156 17.26 -9.14 -3.18
N LEU A 157 16.54 -8.64 -4.19
CA LEU A 157 16.83 -8.93 -5.59
C LEU A 157 18.19 -8.38 -6.02
N LYS A 158 18.58 -7.20 -5.53
CA LYS A 158 19.89 -6.61 -5.80
C LYS A 158 21.02 -7.48 -5.30
N ASN A 159 20.95 -7.96 -4.05
CA ASN A 159 22.00 -8.81 -3.47
C ASN A 159 22.27 -10.04 -4.35
N ILE A 160 21.21 -10.67 -4.86
CA ILE A 160 21.33 -11.84 -5.76
C ILE A 160 22.02 -11.46 -7.06
N LEU A 161 21.60 -10.37 -7.69
CA LEU A 161 22.17 -9.94 -8.98
C LEU A 161 23.65 -9.54 -8.84
N GLU A 162 24.06 -8.99 -7.70
CA GLU A 162 25.46 -8.64 -7.43
C GLU A 162 26.33 -9.86 -7.09
N GLU A 163 25.77 -10.87 -6.43
CA GLU A 163 26.42 -12.16 -6.20
C GLU A 163 26.55 -12.99 -7.49
N GLU A 164 25.66 -12.76 -8.46
CA GLU A 164 25.71 -13.32 -9.82
C GLU A 164 26.75 -12.67 -10.75
N LYS A 165 27.80 -12.02 -10.21
CA LYS A 165 28.91 -11.53 -11.05
C LYS A 165 29.33 -12.62 -12.05
N PRO A 166 29.10 -12.44 -13.36
CA PRO A 166 29.40 -13.48 -14.32
C PRO A 166 30.91 -13.74 -14.29
N GLN A 167 31.31 -15.00 -14.12
CA GLN A 167 32.71 -15.44 -14.28
C GLN A 167 33.27 -15.18 -15.69
N TYR A 168 32.49 -14.58 -16.60
CA TYR A 168 32.79 -14.40 -18.01
C TYR A 168 32.60 -12.94 -18.47
N PHE A 169 33.36 -12.01 -17.89
CA PHE A 169 33.68 -10.70 -18.45
C PHE A 169 35.13 -10.41 -18.00
N TRP A 170 36.21 -10.61 -18.75
CA TRP A 170 36.47 -10.48 -20.18
C TRP A 170 37.63 -11.43 -20.58
N LYS A 171 37.40 -12.30 -21.56
CA LYS A 171 38.45 -12.86 -22.42
C LYS A 171 38.00 -12.69 -23.87
N PHE A 172 38.01 -11.45 -24.33
CA PHE A 172 38.10 -11.17 -25.76
C PHE A 172 39.29 -10.24 -25.96
N ASN A 173 40.09 -10.63 -26.96
CA ASN A 173 41.44 -10.18 -27.28
C ASN A 173 41.57 -8.69 -27.52
#